data_AF-A0A4Q5NZU8-F1
#
_entry.id   AF-A0A4Q5NZU8-F1
#
_cell.length_a   1.000
_cell.length_b   1.000
_cell.length_c   1.000
_cell.angle_alpha   90.00
_cell.angle_beta   90.00
_cell.angle_gamma   90.00
#
_symmetry.space_group_name_H-M   'P 1'
#
loop_
_entity.id
_entity.type
_entity.pdbx_description
1 polymer ?
#
loop_
_entity_poly.entity_id
_entity_poly.type
_entity_poly.pdbx_seq_one_letter_code
_entity_poly.pdbx_strand_id
1 'polypeptide(L)' 'MSIKHDVKDLNLADAGREAIERADKQIPVLCLIREHFEREQPLKGITFAACFS' A
#
# COMPACT_ATOMS: atom_id res chain seq x y z
N MET A 1 4.90 -4.32 18.70
CA MET A 1 4.93 -2.86 18.49
C MET A 1 3.58 -2.44 17.93
N SER A 2 2.84 -1.55 18.59
CA SER A 2 1.55 -1.07 18.08
C SER A 2 1.81 0.09 17.11
N ILE A 3 1.44 -0.08 15.84
CA ILE A 3 1.56 0.99 14.82
C ILE A 3 0.51 2.05 15.15
N LYS A 4 0.92 3.30 15.34
CA LYS A 4 -0.01 4.41 15.54
C LYS A 4 -0.76 4.68 14.23
N HIS A 5 -2.08 4.63 14.28
CA HIS A 5 -2.97 4.93 13.17
C HIS A 5 -4.20 5.64 13.72
N ASP A 6 -4.67 6.66 13.01
CA ASP A 6 -5.93 7.35 13.30
C ASP A 6 -6.86 7.10 12.12
N VAL A 7 -7.88 6.27 12.34
CA VAL A 7 -8.81 5.82 11.30
C VAL A 7 -10.23 5.84 11.84
N LYS A 8 -11.18 6.18 10.99
CA LYS A 8 -12.58 6.36 11.39
C LYS A 8 -13.25 5.07 11.87
N ASP A 9 -13.02 3.96 11.16
CA ASP A 9 -13.63 2.66 11.46
C ASP A 9 -12.71 1.52 10.99
N LEU A 10 -12.33 0.65 11.92
CA LEU A 10 -11.48 -0.50 11.66
C LEU A 10 -12.25 -1.66 11.01
N ASN A 11 -13.58 -1.71 11.14
CA ASN A 11 -14.40 -2.79 10.57
C ASN A 11 -14.45 -2.71 9.03
N LEU A 12 -14.05 -1.58 8.44
CA LEU A 12 -13.95 -1.40 6.99
C LEU A 12 -12.65 -1.99 6.41
N ALA A 13 -11.78 -2.60 7.22
CA ALA A 13 -10.52 -3.16 6.76
C ALA A 13 -10.69 -4.23 5.68
N ASP A 14 -11.68 -5.12 5.84
CA ASP A 14 -11.95 -6.19 4.87
C ASP A 14 -12.48 -5.61 3.54
N ALA A 15 -13.43 -4.69 3.61
CA ALA A 15 -13.95 -4.00 2.43
C ALA A 15 -12.87 -3.16 1.72
N GLY A 16 -11.98 -2.53 2.48
CA GLY A 16 -10.84 -1.79 1.95
C GLY A 16 -9.84 -2.71 1.22
N ARG A 17 -9.62 -3.92 1.73
CA ARG A 17 -8.78 -4.92 1.06
C ARG A 17 -9.34 -5.31 -0.30
N GLU A 18 -10.64 -5.58 -0.40
CA GLU A 18 -11.28 -5.87 -1.69
C GLU A 18 -11.14 -4.71 -2.69
N ALA A 19 -11.24 -3.46 -2.21
CA ALA A 19 -11.07 -2.29 -3.06
C ALA A 19 -9.62 -2.18 -3.60
N ILE A 20 -8.62 -2.47 -2.77
CA ILE A 20 -7.21 -2.52 -3.19
C ILE A 20 -7.00 -3.60 -4.26
N GLU A 21 -7.55 -4.80 -4.06
CA GLU A 21 -7.44 -5.88 -5.05
C GLU A 21 -8.10 -5.51 -6.40
N ARG A 22 -9.20 -4.75 -6.38
CA ARG A 22 -9.82 -4.22 -7.60
C ARG A 22 -8.96 -3.15 -8.26
N ALA A 23 -8.26 -2.32 -7.50
CA ALA A 23 -7.34 -1.31 -8.03
C ALA A 23 -6.11 -1.97 -8.68
N ASP A 24 -5.53 -2.99 -8.05
CA ASP A 24 -4.39 -3.75 -8.59
C ASP A 24 -4.73 -4.37 -9.96
N LYS A 25 -5.94 -4.90 -10.14
CA LYS A 25 -6.40 -5.43 -11.43
C LYS A 25 -6.55 -4.36 -12.51
N GLN A 26 -6.83 -3.11 -12.14
CA GLN A 26 -7.00 -2.00 -13.07
C GLN A 26 -5.69 -1.29 -13.39
N ILE A 27 -4.69 -1.38 -12.51
CA ILE A 27 -3.40 -0.71 -12.64
C ILE A 27 -2.28 -1.76 -12.70
N PRO A 28 -2.14 -2.51 -13.81
CA PRO A 28 -1.20 -3.62 -13.91
C PRO A 28 0.27 -3.20 -13.78
N VAL A 29 0.58 -1.92 -14.03
CA VAL A 29 1.94 -1.38 -13.88
C VAL A 29 2.44 -1.39 -12.43
N LEU A 30 1.55 -1.31 -11.43
CA LEU A 30 1.94 -1.40 -10.03
C LEU A 30 2.52 -2.78 -9.67
N CYS A 31 2.04 -3.83 -10.33
CA CYS A 31 2.58 -5.19 -10.16
C CYS A 31 4.04 -5.27 -10.64
N LEU A 32 4.31 -4.73 -11.84
CA LEU A 32 5.67 -4.70 -12.41
C LEU A 32 6.65 -3.91 -11.53
N ILE A 33 6.21 -2.76 -11.02
CA ILE A 33 7.02 -1.94 -10.09
C ILE A 33 7.31 -2.74 -8.82
N ARG A 34 6.32 -3.46 -8.28
CA ARG A 34 6.47 -4.25 -7.07
C ARG A 34 7.47 -5.39 -7.26
N GLU A 35 7.36 -6.17 -8.34
CA GLU A 35 8.30 -7.25 -8.66
C GLU A 35 9.74 -6.75 -8.79
N HIS A 36 9.94 -5.59 -9.41
CA HIS A 36 11.25 -4.97 -9.55
C HIS A 36 11.80 -4.46 -8.20
N PHE A 37 10.96 -3.77 -7.42
CA PHE A 37 11.32 -3.19 -6.13
C PHE A 37 11.53 -4.25 -5.05
N GLU A 38 10.92 -5.43 -5.16
CA GLU A 38 11.18 -6.56 -4.27
C GLU A 38 12.59 -7.12 -4.43
N ARG A 39 13.13 -7.12 -5.67
CA ARG A 39 14.49 -7.58 -5.97
C ARG A 39 15.56 -6.56 -5.58
N GLU A 40 15.35 -5.30 -5.92
CA GLU A 40 16.36 -4.25 -5.69
C GLU A 40 16.24 -3.57 -4.32
N GLN A 41 15.08 -3.68 -3.66
CA GLN A 41 14.74 -3.02 -2.40
C GLN A 41 15.23 -1.57 -2.28
N PRO A 42 15.00 -0.70 -3.30
CA PRO A 42 15.59 0.64 -3.34
C PRO A 42 15.12 1.55 -2.20
N LEU A 43 13.98 1.23 -1.59
CA LEU A 43 13.38 2.00 -0.49
C LEU A 43 13.81 1.51 0.91
N LYS A 44 14.72 0.54 1.00
CA LYS A 44 15.15 -0.03 2.28
C LYS A 44 15.88 1.00 3.13
N GLY A 45 15.36 1.24 4.34
CA GLY A 45 15.92 2.22 5.29
C GLY A 45 15.45 3.66 5.08
N ILE A 46 14.57 3.90 4.10
CA ILE A 46 13.98 5.22 3.85
C ILE A 46 12.65 5.33 4.60
N THR A 47 12.49 6.40 5.39
CA THR A 47 11.19 6.79 5.95
C THR A 47 10.66 7.95 5.12
N PHE A 48 9.48 7.79 4.51
CA PHE A 48 8.83 8.82 3.71
C PHE A 48 7.40 9.07 4.20
N ALA A 49 6.92 10.29 3.98
CA ALA A 49 5.53 10.68 4.22
C ALA A 49 4.89 11.05 2.88
N ALA A 50 3.64 10.64 2.67
CA ALA A 50 2.87 10.98 1.49
C ALA A 50 1.58 11.71 1.91
N CYS A 51 1.26 12.79 1.22
CA CYS A 51 -0.03 13.46 1.30
C CYS A 51 -0.65 13.41 -0.08
N PHE A 52 -1.82 12.78 -0.18
CA PHE A 52 -2.62 12.77 -1.41
C PHE A 52 -3.73 13.81 -1.21
N SER A 53 -3.72 14.85 -2.04
CA SER A 53 -4.74 15.89 -2.10
C SER A 53 -5.96 15.43 -2.88
#